data_AF-A0A429CQT6-F1
#
_entry.id   AF-A0A429CQT6-F1
#
_cell.length_a   1.000
_cell.length_b   1.000
_cell.length_c   1.000
_cell.angle_alpha   90.00
_cell.angle_beta   90.00
_cell.angle_gamma   90.00
#
_symmetry.space_group_name_H-M   'P 1'
#
loop_
_entity.id
_entity.type
_entity.pdbx_description
1 polymer ?
#
loop_
_entity_poly.entity_id
_entity_poly.type
_entity_poly.pdbx_seq_one_letter_code
_entity_poly.pdbx_strand_id
1 'polypeptide(L)'
;MRIRKSLGVSSRARVARVIFCAALTVGCTSNEAGSTPRDATAANKELVTRFYQQAFVNKDVATAAETYIGDIYLQHNPQVADGKRAFVETLKPVVEEAGRSFSISRVIAEEDLVLVHALSRVVNGEAVAVADIFRVENSKIVEHWDVQQPIPAETASGRPMV
;
A
#
# COMPACT_ATOMS: atom_id res chain seq x y z
N MET A 1 45.33 25.73 64.79
CA MET A 1 44.79 25.14 63.54
C MET A 1 45.92 25.17 62.50
N ARG A 2 46.81 24.17 62.45
CA ARG A 2 46.83 23.02 61.49
C ARG A 2 46.72 23.53 60.03
N ILE A 3 47.64 23.35 59.08
CA ILE A 3 48.56 22.24 58.76
C ILE A 3 49.70 22.70 57.79
N ARG A 4 50.81 21.95 57.86
CA ARG A 4 52.07 21.96 57.09
C ARG A 4 51.91 21.79 55.57
N LYS A 5 52.89 22.25 54.77
CA LYS A 5 53.28 21.58 53.52
C LYS A 5 54.78 21.26 53.55
N SER A 6 55.05 19.95 53.49
CA SER A 6 56.36 19.30 53.45
C SER A 6 56.75 18.99 52.01
N LEU A 7 58.06 19.01 51.79
CA LEU A 7 58.84 18.61 50.63
C LEU A 7 58.69 17.12 50.22
N GLY A 8 59.17 16.80 49.01
CA GLY A 8 59.59 15.45 48.57
C GLY A 8 59.19 15.15 47.12
N VAL A 9 60.02 15.37 46.09
CA VAL A 9 61.17 14.56 45.60
C VAL A 9 60.76 13.30 44.81
N SER A 10 61.16 13.31 43.53
CA SER A 10 61.73 12.24 42.66
C SER A 10 61.24 10.79 42.77
N SER A 11 60.89 10.18 41.63
CA SER A 11 61.76 9.18 40.96
C SER A 11 61.00 8.39 39.88
N ARG A 12 61.76 7.92 38.89
CA ARG A 12 61.33 7.14 37.72
C ARG A 12 60.83 5.75 38.11
N ALA A 13 59.80 5.26 37.43
CA ALA A 13 59.54 3.83 37.23
C ALA A 13 59.04 3.59 35.81
N ARG A 14 59.80 2.77 35.05
CA ARG A 14 59.34 2.15 33.80
C ARG A 14 58.49 0.94 34.20
N VAL A 15 57.22 0.88 33.78
CA VAL A 15 56.44 -0.37 33.82
C VAL A 15 55.59 -0.47 32.54
N ALA A 16 55.84 -1.57 31.83
CA ALA A 16 55.06 -2.29 30.82
C ALA A 16 53.96 -1.57 30.01
N ARG A 17 54.16 -1.54 28.69
CA ARG A 17 53.09 -1.49 27.68
C ARG A 17 52.14 -2.67 27.90
N VAL A 18 50.90 -2.39 28.29
CA VAL A 18 49.76 -3.28 28.04
C VAL A 18 48.94 -2.61 26.94
N ILE A 19 49.08 -3.08 25.71
CA ILE A 19 48.17 -2.72 24.62
C ILE A 19 46.89 -3.50 24.89
N PHE A 20 45.92 -2.86 25.53
CA PHE A 20 44.57 -3.37 25.60
C PHE A 20 43.87 -2.93 24.30
N CYS A 21 43.83 -3.83 23.32
CA CYS A 21 43.01 -3.66 22.13
C CYS A 21 41.54 -3.83 22.56
N ALA A 22 40.93 -2.74 23.05
CA ALA A 22 39.48 -2.71 23.22
C ALA A 22 38.88 -2.67 21.82
N ALA A 23 38.42 -3.82 21.35
CA ALA A 23 37.67 -3.93 20.12
C ALA A 23 36.44 -3.02 20.23
N LEU A 24 36.42 -1.95 19.42
CA LEU A 24 35.21 -1.20 19.12
C LEU A 24 34.23 -2.19 18.47
N THR A 25 33.23 -2.66 19.21
CA THR A 25 32.08 -3.33 18.62
C THR A 25 31.26 -2.28 17.89
N VAL A 26 31.69 -1.93 16.69
CA VAL A 26 30.81 -1.39 15.66
C VAL A 26 29.92 -2.55 15.24
N GLY A 27 28.64 -2.44 15.57
CA GLY A 27 27.63 -3.44 15.24
C GLY A 27 26.22 -2.88 15.33
N CYS A 28 26.03 -1.59 15.01
CA CYS A 28 24.74 -1.14 14.54
C CYS A 28 24.64 -1.55 13.07
N THR A 29 23.98 -2.66 12.80
CA THR A 29 23.32 -2.84 11.51
C THR A 29 21.86 -3.10 11.81
N SER A 30 21.08 -2.02 11.88
CA SER A 30 19.65 -2.11 11.57
C SER A 30 19.57 -2.68 10.16
N ASN A 31 19.06 -3.91 10.07
CA ASN A 31 18.81 -4.56 8.80
C ASN A 31 17.58 -3.87 8.19
N GLU A 32 17.78 -2.69 7.61
CA GLU A 32 16.85 -2.09 6.65
C GLU A 32 16.97 -2.93 5.37
N ALA A 33 16.45 -4.16 5.43
CA ALA A 33 16.30 -4.99 4.26
C ALA A 33 15.21 -4.32 3.42
N GLY A 34 15.63 -3.47 2.47
CA GLY A 34 14.75 -3.01 1.40
C GLY A 34 14.06 -4.22 0.78
N SER A 35 12.73 -4.20 0.78
CA SER A 35 11.93 -5.28 0.21
C SER A 35 12.35 -5.53 -1.24
N THR A 36 12.42 -6.79 -1.67
CA THR A 36 12.72 -7.07 -3.08
C THR A 36 11.56 -6.58 -3.96
N PRO A 37 11.80 -6.24 -5.24
CA PRO A 37 10.73 -5.77 -6.13
C PRO A 37 9.54 -6.75 -6.22
N ARG A 38 9.81 -8.07 -6.14
CA ARG A 38 8.78 -9.11 -6.12
C ARG A 38 7.94 -9.06 -4.86
N ASP A 39 8.58 -8.85 -3.70
CA ASP A 39 7.87 -8.75 -2.42
C ASP A 39 7.01 -7.48 -2.36
N ALA A 40 7.54 -6.36 -2.89
CA ALA A 40 6.78 -5.12 -3.04
C ALA A 40 5.57 -5.29 -3.98
N THR A 41 5.76 -5.92 -5.13
CA THR A 41 4.65 -6.21 -6.08
C THR A 41 3.57 -7.08 -5.44
N ALA A 42 3.96 -8.11 -4.69
CA ALA A 42 3.02 -8.96 -3.97
C ALA A 42 2.26 -8.20 -2.87
N ALA A 43 2.95 -7.31 -2.14
CA ALA A 43 2.33 -6.46 -1.13
C ALA A 43 1.34 -5.46 -1.76
N ASN A 44 1.69 -4.84 -2.89
CA ASN A 44 0.81 -3.94 -3.63
C ASN A 44 -0.46 -4.67 -4.10
N LYS A 45 -0.30 -5.89 -4.64
CA LYS A 45 -1.42 -6.74 -5.04
C LYS A 45 -2.38 -7.02 -3.89
N GLU A 46 -1.85 -7.39 -2.72
CA GLU A 46 -2.65 -7.66 -1.53
C GLU A 46 -3.36 -6.40 -1.02
N LEU A 47 -2.65 -5.26 -1.00
CA LEU A 47 -3.19 -3.97 -0.57
C LEU A 47 -4.41 -3.58 -1.41
N VAL A 48 -4.28 -3.61 -2.74
CA VAL A 48 -5.36 -3.25 -3.66
C VAL A 48 -6.51 -4.27 -3.61
N THR A 49 -6.20 -5.56 -3.44
CA THR A 49 -7.23 -6.59 -3.25
C THR A 49 -8.08 -6.32 -2.01
N ARG A 50 -7.45 -5.99 -0.87
CA ARG A 50 -8.15 -5.65 0.38
C ARG A 50 -8.95 -4.36 0.26
N PHE A 51 -8.37 -3.34 -0.36
CA PHE A 51 -9.09 -2.10 -0.69
C PHE A 51 -10.37 -2.41 -1.47
N TYR A 52 -10.26 -3.20 -2.55
CA TYR A 52 -11.41 -3.51 -3.40
C TYR A 52 -12.48 -4.31 -2.68
N GLN A 53 -12.06 -5.32 -1.90
CA GLN A 53 -12.96 -6.12 -1.07
C GLN A 53 -13.71 -5.24 -0.07
N GLN A 54 -13.01 -4.32 0.61
CA GLN A 54 -13.66 -3.46 1.61
C GLN A 54 -14.57 -2.40 0.96
N ALA A 55 -14.08 -1.69 -0.06
CA ALA A 55 -14.81 -0.60 -0.70
C ALA A 55 -16.06 -1.09 -1.45
N PHE A 56 -15.91 -2.12 -2.29
CA PHE A 56 -16.95 -2.50 -3.25
C PHE A 56 -17.73 -3.75 -2.85
N VAL A 57 -17.03 -4.80 -2.42
CA VAL A 57 -17.69 -6.07 -2.06
C VAL A 57 -18.43 -5.94 -0.73
N ASN A 58 -17.75 -5.39 0.29
CA ASN A 58 -18.31 -5.14 1.62
C ASN A 58 -19.04 -3.80 1.73
N LYS A 59 -19.00 -2.97 0.68
CA LYS A 59 -19.68 -1.67 0.57
C LYS A 59 -19.27 -0.64 1.64
N ASP A 60 -18.04 -0.73 2.13
CA ASP A 60 -17.47 0.17 3.14
C ASP A 60 -16.49 1.17 2.51
N VAL A 61 -17.02 1.98 1.58
CA VAL A 61 -16.24 2.90 0.73
C VAL A 61 -15.46 3.93 1.55
N ALA A 62 -16.10 4.52 2.56
CA ALA A 62 -15.48 5.58 3.35
C ALA A 62 -14.28 5.08 4.16
N THR A 63 -14.42 3.96 4.86
CA THR A 63 -13.33 3.39 5.66
C THR A 63 -12.23 2.85 4.76
N ALA A 64 -12.56 2.25 3.61
CA ALA A 64 -11.57 1.81 2.64
C ALA A 64 -10.76 2.99 2.08
N ALA A 65 -11.42 4.10 1.72
CA ALA A 65 -10.74 5.29 1.24
C ALA A 65 -9.76 5.84 2.27
N GLU A 66 -10.17 5.95 3.53
CA GLU A 66 -9.30 6.43 4.61
C GLU A 66 -8.09 5.50 4.83
N THR A 67 -8.35 4.18 4.81
CA THR A 67 -7.34 3.17 5.11
C THR A 67 -6.30 3.03 4.01
N TYR A 68 -6.70 3.01 2.74
CA TYR A 68 -5.84 2.56 1.65
C TYR A 68 -5.43 3.68 0.68
N ILE A 69 -6.21 4.75 0.55
CA ILE A 69 -5.90 5.83 -0.40
C ILE A 69 -4.94 6.84 0.25
N GLY A 70 -3.97 7.33 -0.53
CA GLY A 70 -3.01 8.35 -0.13
C GLY A 70 -3.61 9.75 -0.11
N ASP A 71 -2.86 10.73 0.40
CA ASP A 71 -3.32 12.13 0.45
C ASP A 71 -3.45 12.73 -0.96
N ILE A 72 -2.66 12.23 -1.91
CA ILE A 72 -2.81 12.45 -3.34
C ILE A 72 -3.52 11.24 -3.93
N TYR A 73 -4.60 11.47 -4.66
CA TYR A 73 -5.32 10.43 -5.40
C TYR A 73 -5.81 10.99 -6.73
N LEU A 74 -5.11 10.66 -7.80
CA LEU A 74 -5.39 11.15 -9.15
C LEU A 74 -6.38 10.22 -9.86
N GLN A 75 -7.39 10.80 -10.50
CA GLN A 75 -8.41 10.08 -11.26
C GLN A 75 -8.25 10.31 -12.75
N HIS A 76 -8.32 9.22 -13.50
CA HIS A 76 -8.45 9.24 -14.95
C HIS A 76 -9.86 8.85 -15.42
N ASN A 77 -10.72 8.37 -14.50
CA ASN A 77 -12.14 8.19 -14.80
C ASN A 77 -12.79 9.58 -15.02
N PRO A 78 -13.36 9.86 -16.19
CA PRO A 78 -13.90 11.19 -16.50
C PRO A 78 -15.12 11.60 -15.67
N GLN A 79 -15.70 10.68 -14.90
CA GLN A 79 -16.87 10.88 -14.05
C GLN A 79 -16.52 11.13 -12.59
N VAL A 80 -15.26 10.96 -12.17
CA VAL A 80 -14.83 11.06 -10.78
C VAL A 80 -13.69 12.07 -10.68
N ALA A 81 -13.85 13.11 -9.84
CA ALA A 81 -12.79 14.06 -9.57
C ALA A 81 -11.68 13.48 -8.66
N ASP A 82 -10.53 14.14 -8.62
CA ASP A 82 -9.41 13.75 -7.76
C ASP A 82 -9.75 13.77 -6.25
N GLY A 83 -9.02 12.95 -5.49
CA GLY A 83 -9.00 12.95 -4.04
C GLY A 83 -10.00 12.00 -3.36
N LYS A 84 -9.70 11.62 -2.11
CA LYS A 84 -10.51 10.69 -1.31
C LYS A 84 -11.97 11.14 -1.17
N ARG A 85 -12.18 12.44 -0.97
CA ARG A 85 -13.52 13.00 -0.78
C ARG A 85 -14.40 12.77 -2.01
N ALA A 86 -13.91 13.11 -3.20
CA ALA A 86 -14.63 12.90 -4.46
C ALA A 86 -14.90 11.41 -4.71
N PHE A 87 -13.91 10.54 -4.43
CA PHE A 87 -14.10 9.09 -4.49
C PHE A 87 -15.25 8.63 -3.59
N VAL A 88 -15.27 9.01 -2.31
CA VAL A 88 -16.31 8.58 -1.36
C VAL A 88 -17.68 9.13 -1.76
N GLU A 89 -17.78 10.42 -2.07
CA GLU A 89 -19.03 11.08 -2.45
C GLU A 89 -19.64 10.45 -3.72
N THR A 90 -18.80 10.03 -4.68
CA THR A 90 -19.25 9.44 -5.95
C THR A 90 -19.59 7.96 -5.81
N LEU A 91 -18.76 7.16 -5.14
CA LEU A 91 -18.90 5.70 -5.14
C LEU A 91 -19.82 5.17 -4.03
N LYS A 92 -20.01 5.90 -2.93
CA LYS A 92 -20.93 5.49 -1.86
C LYS A 92 -22.37 5.22 -2.38
N PRO A 93 -23.04 6.14 -3.10
CA PRO A 93 -24.38 5.87 -3.60
C PRO A 93 -24.40 4.73 -4.63
N VAL A 94 -23.33 4.55 -5.40
CA VAL A 94 -23.21 3.45 -6.38
C VAL A 94 -23.19 2.10 -5.70
N VAL A 95 -22.38 1.92 -4.65
CA VAL A 95 -22.31 0.62 -3.95
C VAL A 95 -23.56 0.34 -3.11
N GLU A 96 -24.21 1.38 -2.60
CA GLU A 96 -25.44 1.28 -1.79
C GLU A 96 -26.71 1.05 -2.63
N GLU A 97 -26.62 1.17 -3.96
CA GLU A 97 -27.74 0.87 -4.86
C GLU A 97 -28.35 -0.51 -4.57
N ALA A 98 -29.68 -0.54 -4.49
CA ALA A 98 -30.42 -1.75 -4.14
C ALA A 98 -30.17 -2.86 -5.17
N GLY A 99 -29.77 -4.04 -4.69
CA GLY A 99 -29.47 -5.19 -5.55
C GLY A 99 -28.11 -5.10 -6.28
N ARG A 100 -27.32 -4.03 -6.07
CA ARG A 100 -25.95 -3.94 -6.57
C ARG A 100 -25.02 -4.91 -5.85
N SER A 101 -24.17 -5.62 -6.59
CA SER A 101 -23.07 -6.43 -6.07
C SER A 101 -21.82 -6.29 -6.94
N PHE A 102 -20.67 -6.56 -6.32
CA PHE A 102 -19.36 -6.57 -6.97
C PHE A 102 -18.64 -7.88 -6.65
N SER A 103 -17.86 -8.39 -7.60
CA SER A 103 -17.00 -9.56 -7.40
C SER A 103 -15.72 -9.45 -8.20
N ILE A 104 -14.61 -9.87 -7.60
CA ILE A 104 -13.29 -9.87 -8.23
C ILE A 104 -13.12 -11.19 -8.99
N SER A 105 -12.86 -11.12 -10.31
CA SER A 105 -12.52 -12.31 -11.10
C SER A 105 -11.04 -12.63 -11.06
N ARG A 106 -10.18 -11.59 -11.07
CA ARG A 106 -8.73 -11.74 -11.02
C ARG A 106 -8.05 -10.42 -10.66
N VAL A 107 -6.85 -10.55 -10.09
CA VAL A 107 -5.96 -9.43 -9.80
C VAL A 107 -4.58 -9.75 -10.39
N ILE A 108 -4.00 -8.77 -11.08
CA ILE A 108 -2.67 -8.86 -11.72
C ILE A 108 -1.86 -7.67 -11.22
N ALA A 109 -0.59 -7.86 -10.92
CA ALA A 109 0.28 -6.77 -10.45
C ALA A 109 1.63 -6.84 -11.15
N GLU A 110 2.16 -5.66 -11.47
CA GLU A 110 3.45 -5.44 -12.09
C GLU A 110 4.05 -4.18 -11.46
N GLU A 111 5.19 -4.34 -10.79
CA GLU A 111 5.85 -3.25 -10.05
C GLU A 111 4.90 -2.54 -9.06
N ASP A 112 4.56 -1.29 -9.32
CA ASP A 112 3.67 -0.45 -8.53
C ASP A 112 2.23 -0.40 -9.06
N LEU A 113 1.95 -1.05 -10.20
CA LEU A 113 0.64 -1.11 -10.82
C LEU A 113 -0.09 -2.40 -10.45
N VAL A 114 -1.38 -2.27 -10.13
CA VAL A 114 -2.27 -3.40 -9.85
C VAL A 114 -3.55 -3.24 -10.65
N LEU A 115 -3.85 -4.23 -11.48
CA LEU A 115 -5.09 -4.37 -12.20
C LEU A 115 -6.05 -5.29 -11.44
N VAL A 116 -7.29 -4.83 -11.26
CA VAL A 116 -8.42 -5.63 -10.78
C VAL A 116 -9.42 -5.78 -11.93
N HIS A 117 -9.70 -7.02 -12.33
CA HIS A 117 -10.79 -7.30 -13.26
C HIS A 117 -11.96 -7.87 -12.47
N ALA A 118 -13.08 -7.16 -12.52
CA ALA A 118 -14.23 -7.38 -11.67
C ALA A 118 -15.55 -7.35 -12.46
N LEU A 119 -16.57 -7.92 -11.83
CA LEU A 119 -17.96 -7.88 -12.28
C LEU A 119 -18.76 -7.00 -11.31
N SER A 120 -19.39 -5.96 -11.84
CA SER A 120 -20.48 -5.24 -11.18
C SER A 120 -21.82 -5.73 -11.73
N ARG A 121 -22.83 -5.92 -10.89
CA ARG A 121 -24.16 -6.37 -11.30
C ARG A 121 -25.25 -5.73 -10.46
N VAL A 122 -26.39 -5.44 -11.06
CA VAL A 122 -27.66 -5.17 -10.36
C VAL A 122 -28.60 -6.38 -10.52
N VAL A 123 -29.30 -6.78 -9.46
CA VAL A 123 -30.39 -7.77 -9.55
C VAL A 123 -31.41 -7.34 -10.59
N ASN A 124 -31.67 -8.20 -11.58
CA ASN A 124 -32.55 -7.94 -12.74
C ASN A 124 -32.13 -6.72 -13.59
N GLY A 125 -30.91 -6.24 -13.45
CA GLY A 125 -30.39 -5.10 -14.20
C GLY A 125 -29.11 -5.44 -14.96
N GLU A 126 -28.40 -4.39 -15.33
CA GLU A 126 -27.17 -4.50 -16.12
C GLU A 126 -26.03 -5.13 -15.33
N ALA A 127 -25.21 -5.89 -16.05
CA ALA A 127 -23.94 -6.40 -15.56
C ALA A 127 -22.81 -5.73 -16.36
N VAL A 128 -21.76 -5.32 -15.67
CA VAL A 128 -20.64 -4.55 -16.24
C VAL A 128 -19.35 -5.26 -15.87
N ALA A 129 -18.54 -5.55 -16.87
CA ALA A 129 -17.14 -5.93 -16.68
C ALA A 129 -16.32 -4.66 -16.46
N VAL A 130 -15.51 -4.64 -15.42
CA VAL A 130 -14.66 -3.49 -15.07
C VAL A 130 -13.22 -3.96 -14.99
N ALA A 131 -12.31 -3.21 -15.63
CA ALA A 131 -10.88 -3.34 -15.39
C ALA A 131 -10.39 -2.03 -14.76
N ASP A 132 -10.15 -2.09 -13.45
CA ASP A 132 -9.59 -0.99 -12.67
C ASP A 132 -8.08 -1.17 -12.57
N ILE A 133 -7.31 -0.11 -12.79
CA ILE A 133 -5.86 -0.09 -12.64
C ILE A 133 -5.52 0.92 -11.57
N PHE A 134 -4.71 0.51 -10.60
CA PHE A 134 -4.28 1.34 -9.48
C PHE A 134 -2.76 1.44 -9.47
N ARG A 135 -2.23 2.64 -9.22
CA ARG A 135 -0.82 2.82 -8.85
C ARG A 135 -0.69 2.93 -7.34
N VAL A 136 0.28 2.22 -6.79
CA VAL A 136 0.56 2.18 -5.35
C VAL A 136 1.91 2.81 -5.07
N GLU A 137 1.94 3.78 -4.17
CA GLU A 137 3.16 4.45 -3.75
C GLU A 137 3.16 4.58 -2.23
N ASN A 138 4.29 4.28 -1.58
CA ASN A 138 4.42 4.35 -0.11
C ASN A 138 3.29 3.62 0.63
N SER A 139 2.92 2.42 0.14
CA SER A 139 1.83 1.59 0.68
C SER A 139 0.46 2.31 0.69
N LYS A 140 0.23 3.18 -0.30
CA LYS A 140 -1.04 3.88 -0.51
C LYS A 140 -1.41 3.88 -1.98
N ILE A 141 -2.71 3.79 -2.27
CA ILE A 141 -3.22 3.98 -3.64
C ILE A 141 -3.21 5.48 -3.93
N VAL A 142 -2.54 5.87 -5.02
CA VAL A 142 -2.32 7.29 -5.34
C VAL A 142 -2.84 7.70 -6.72
N GLU A 143 -3.25 6.73 -7.54
CA GLU A 143 -3.73 6.98 -8.89
C GLU A 143 -4.61 5.84 -9.39
N HIS A 144 -5.60 6.17 -10.23
CA HIS A 144 -6.59 5.22 -10.72
C HIS A 144 -7.03 5.49 -12.16
N TRP A 145 -7.14 4.41 -12.93
CA TRP A 145 -7.77 4.35 -14.26
C TRP A 145 -8.82 3.24 -14.27
N ASP A 146 -9.86 3.40 -15.08
CA ASP A 146 -10.78 2.30 -15.35
C ASP A 146 -11.22 2.24 -16.81
N VAL A 147 -11.69 1.05 -17.19
CA VAL A 147 -12.56 0.85 -18.35
C VAL A 147 -13.74 -0.02 -17.93
N GLN A 148 -14.91 0.32 -18.45
CA GLN A 148 -16.16 -0.37 -18.14
C GLN A 148 -16.82 -0.82 -19.42
N GLN A 149 -17.28 -2.06 -19.44
CA GLN A 149 -17.97 -2.65 -20.58
C GLN A 149 -19.24 -3.37 -20.11
N PRO A 150 -20.43 -2.97 -20.60
CA PRO A 150 -21.66 -3.73 -20.38
C PRO A 150 -21.49 -5.16 -20.92
N ILE A 151 -21.90 -6.15 -20.13
CA ILE A 151 -21.88 -7.55 -20.53
C ILE A 151 -23.02 -7.78 -21.52
N PRO A 152 -22.72 -8.19 -22.77
CA PRO A 152 -23.76 -8.46 -23.75
C PRO A 152 -24.54 -9.73 -23.38
N ALA A 153 -25.78 -9.85 -23.87
CA ALA A 153 -26.59 -11.06 -23.67
C ALA A 153 -25.94 -12.31 -24.30
N GLU A 154 -25.21 -12.13 -25.39
CA GLU A 154 -24.52 -13.19 -26.11
C GLU A 154 -23.09 -12.77 -26.45
N THR A 155 -22.17 -13.73 -26.47
CA THR A 155 -20.82 -13.53 -27.00
C THR A 155 -20.63 -14.43 -28.20
N ALA A 156 -19.92 -13.95 -29.22
CA ALA A 156 -19.65 -14.73 -30.44
C ALA A 156 -18.94 -16.08 -30.15
N SER A 157 -18.20 -16.16 -29.04
CA SER A 157 -17.47 -17.38 -28.64
C SER A 157 -18.25 -18.29 -27.67
N GLY A 158 -19.39 -17.83 -27.14
CA GLY A 158 -20.13 -18.52 -26.08
C GLY A 158 -19.47 -18.50 -24.70
N ARG A 159 -18.33 -17.80 -24.52
CA ARG A 159 -17.62 -17.69 -23.23
C ARG A 159 -18.04 -16.42 -22.46
N PRO A 160 -18.03 -16.44 -21.12
CA PRO A 160 -18.26 -15.24 -20.32
C PRO A 160 -17.12 -14.23 -20.48
N MET A 161 -17.46 -12.94 -20.34
CA MET A 161 -16.49 -11.83 -20.37
C MET A 161 -15.61 -11.77 -19.11
N VAL A 162 -16.17 -12.21 -17.97
CA VAL A 162 -15.59 -12.05 -16.62
C VAL A 162 -15.45 -13.39 -15.93
#